data_AF-A0AAX2HC49-F1
#
_entry.id   AF-A0AAX2HC49-F1
#
_cell.length_a   1.000
_cell.length_b   1.000
_cell.length_c   1.000
_cell.angle_alpha   90.00
_cell.angle_beta   90.00
_cell.angle_gamma   90.00
#
_symmetry.space_group_name_H-M   'P 1'
#
loop_
_entity.id
_entity.type
_entity.pdbx_description
1 polymer ?
#
loop_
_entity_poly.entity_id
_entity_poly.type
_entity_poly.pdbx_seq_one_letter_code
_entity_poly.pdbx_strand_id
1 'polypeptide(L)' 'MIDLDEVRALRVQDGDLLVVPHDTETEGMHDLIEALRHVQPDARVIIIRGPVEHLDIDAMNQLGWYRA' A
#
# COMPACT_ATOMS: atom_id res chain seq x y z
N MET A 1 0.67 5.81 -17.90
CA MET A 1 1.83 6.58 -17.41
C MET A 1 1.37 7.36 -16.21
N ILE A 2 1.88 7.02 -15.03
CA ILE A 2 1.57 7.71 -13.78
C ILE A 2 2.18 9.11 -13.80
N ASP A 3 1.42 10.09 -13.31
CA ASP A 3 1.90 11.46 -13.15
C ASP A 3 2.79 11.58 -11.90
N LEU A 4 4.03 12.02 -12.09
CA LEU A 4 5.00 12.14 -11.00
C LEU A 4 4.65 13.28 -10.04
N ASP A 5 3.94 14.31 -10.49
CA ASP A 5 3.50 15.40 -9.61
C ASP A 5 2.38 14.93 -8.68
N GLU A 6 1.49 14.05 -9.15
CA GLU A 6 0.49 13.38 -8.31
C GLU A 6 1.15 12.47 -7.28
N VAL A 7 2.20 11.73 -7.66
CA VAL A 7 2.96 10.88 -6.72
C VAL A 7 3.71 11.72 -5.69
N ARG A 8 4.29 12.87 -6.06
CA ARG A 8 4.88 13.83 -5.11
C ARG A 8 3.84 14.37 -4.12
N ALA A 9 2.61 14.58 -4.56
CA ALA A 9 1.54 15.09 -3.71
C ALA A 9 1.13 14.09 -2.61
N LEU A 10 1.40 12.79 -2.78
CA LEU A 10 1.20 11.78 -1.74
C LEU A 10 2.11 11.96 -0.52
N ARG A 11 3.24 12.69 -0.67
CA ARG A 11 4.20 12.99 0.42
C ARG A 11 4.62 11.76 1.22
N VAL A 12 4.82 10.64 0.51
CA VAL A 12 5.23 9.36 1.08
C VAL A 12 6.50 9.54 1.94
N GLN A 13 6.60 8.83 3.05
CA GLN A 13 7.76 8.82 3.94
C GLN A 13 8.40 7.42 3.98
N ASP A 14 9.64 7.34 4.46
CA ASP A 14 10.27 6.03 4.75
C ASP A 14 9.45 5.30 5.82
N GLY A 15 9.07 4.06 5.53
CA GLY A 15 8.25 3.21 6.39
C GLY A 15 6.74 3.26 6.11
N ASP A 16 6.28 4.08 5.17
CA ASP A 16 4.85 4.19 4.87
C ASP A 16 4.25 2.90 4.29
N LEU A 17 2.96 2.72 4.59
CA LEU A 17 2.11 1.69 3.99
C LEU A 17 1.10 2.35 3.05
N LEU A 18 1.20 2.03 1.76
CA LEU A 18 0.26 2.49 0.74
C LEU A 18 -0.74 1.39 0.43
N VAL A 19 -2.02 1.73 0.55
CA VAL A 19 -3.13 0.84 0.17
C VAL A 19 -3.69 1.31 -1.15
N VAL A 20 -3.57 0.47 -2.18
CA VAL A 20 -4.19 0.71 -3.48
C VAL A 20 -5.53 -0.05 -3.57
N PRO A 21 -6.42 0.34 -4.49
CA PRO A 21 -7.64 -0.42 -4.75
C PRO A 21 -7.38 -1.92 -5.02
N HIS A 22 -8.30 -2.78 -4.56
CA HIS A 22 -8.17 -4.24 -4.66
C HIS A 22 -8.01 -4.77 -6.09
N ASP A 23 -8.62 -4.06 -7.04
CA ASP A 23 -8.67 -4.33 -8.47
C ASP A 23 -7.50 -3.71 -9.25
N THR A 24 -6.54 -3.08 -8.56
CA THR A 24 -5.35 -2.51 -9.20
C THR A 24 -4.54 -3.62 -9.88
N GLU A 25 -4.43 -3.53 -11.20
CA GLU A 25 -3.67 -4.49 -12.00
C GLU A 25 -2.17 -4.49 -11.63
N THR A 26 -1.48 -5.59 -11.94
CA THR A 26 -0.05 -5.73 -11.65
C THR A 26 0.80 -4.71 -12.40
N GLU A 27 0.41 -4.34 -13.61
CA GLU A 27 1.09 -3.28 -14.36
C GLU A 27 0.99 -1.94 -13.63
N GLY A 28 -0.19 -1.55 -13.15
CA GLY A 28 -0.37 -0.33 -12.36
C GLY A 28 0.43 -0.32 -11.06
N MET A 29 0.60 -1.49 -10.42
CA MET A 29 1.48 -1.63 -9.25
C MET A 29 2.95 -1.36 -9.59
N HIS A 30 3.44 -1.90 -10.71
CA HIS A 30 4.81 -1.67 -11.16
C HIS A 30 5.05 -0.22 -11.53
N ASP A 31 4.11 0.40 -12.26
CA ASP A 31 4.18 1.82 -12.60
C ASP A 31 4.30 2.69 -11.34
N LEU A 32 3.53 2.38 -10.29
CA LEU A 32 3.56 3.12 -9.03
C LEU A 32 4.90 2.94 -8.30
N ILE A 33 5.45 1.73 -8.29
CA ILE A 33 6.77 1.44 -7.71
C ILE A 33 7.86 2.24 -8.43
N GLU A 34 7.85 2.25 -9.76
CA GLU A 34 8.84 3.00 -10.54
C GLU A 34 8.70 4.51 -10.33
N ALA A 35 7.47 5.02 -10.28
CA ALA A 35 7.22 6.43 -9.97
C ALA A 35 7.73 6.82 -8.57
N LEU A 36 7.49 5.97 -7.56
CA LEU A 36 7.98 6.20 -6.18
C LEU A 36 9.50 6.15 -6.11
N ARG A 37 10.16 5.22 -6.81
CA ARG A 37 11.64 5.17 -6.89
C ARG A 37 12.22 6.44 -7.49
N HIS A 38 11.52 7.04 -8.45
CA HIS A 38 11.98 8.29 -9.07
C HIS A 38 11.81 9.50 -8.14
N VAL A 39 10.68 9.57 -7.43
CA VAL A 39 10.36 10.70 -6.56
C VAL A 39 11.09 10.61 -5.21
N GLN A 40 11.25 9.41 -4.67
CA GLN A 40 11.79 9.16 -3.34
C GLN A 40 12.62 7.87 -3.28
N PRO A 41 13.83 7.87 -3.87
CA PRO A 41 14.64 6.67 -4.09
C PRO A 41 15.05 5.94 -2.81
N ASP A 42 15.20 6.66 -1.70
CA ASP A 42 15.69 6.11 -0.43
C ASP A 42 14.57 5.60 0.50
N ALA A 43 13.29 5.83 0.16
CA ALA A 43 12.18 5.43 1.01
C ALA A 43 11.87 3.93 0.84
N ARG A 44 11.75 3.23 1.97
CA ARG A 44 11.23 1.86 2.04
C ARG A 44 9.74 1.94 2.29
N VAL A 45 8.95 1.54 1.32
CA VAL A 45 7.49 1.66 1.35
C VAL A 45 6.90 0.29 1.09
N ILE A 46 5.84 -0.06 1.82
CA ILE A 46 5.06 -1.27 1.55
C ILE A 46 3.83 -0.85 0.76
N ILE A 47 3.57 -1.52 -0.35
CA ILE A 47 2.36 -1.29 -1.16
C ILE A 47 1.54 -2.57 -1.14
N ILE A 48 0.27 -2.46 -0.73
CA ILE A 48 -0.65 -3.58 -0.69
C ILE A 48 -1.93 -3.25 -1.43
N ARG A 49 -2.47 -4.25 -2.11
CA ARG A 49 -3.83 -4.19 -2.64
C ARG A 49 -4.78 -4.38 -1.48
N GLY A 50 -5.65 -3.39 -1.28
CA GLY A 50 -6.69 -3.44 -0.26
C GLY A 50 -7.86 -4.34 -0.66
N PRO A 51 -8.96 -4.28 0.10
CA PRO A 51 -9.05 -3.54 1.36
C PRO A 51 -8.17 -4.19 2.44
N VAL A 52 -7.53 -3.35 3.26
CA VAL A 52 -6.78 -3.78 4.45
C VAL A 52 -7.74 -3.59 5.61
N GLU A 53 -8.66 -4.51 5.73
CA GLU A 53 -9.66 -4.44 6.78
C GLU A 53 -8.98 -4.79 8.10
N HIS A 54 -9.21 -3.97 9.13
CA HIS A 54 -9.06 -4.47 10.49
C HIS A 54 -10.16 -5.51 10.66
N LEU A 55 -9.78 -6.77 10.77
CA LEU A 55 -10.68 -7.79 11.27
C LEU A 55 -11.16 -7.34 12.65
N ASP A 56 -12.47 -7.36 12.88
CA ASP A 56 -12.96 -7.19 14.23
C ASP A 56 -12.48 -8.36 15.11
N ILE A 57 -12.55 -8.17 16.43
CA ILE A 57 -12.08 -9.17 17.41
C ILE A 57 -12.78 -10.52 17.18
N ASP A 58 -14.05 -10.51 16.77
CA ASP A 58 -14.82 -11.73 16.52
C ASP A 58 -14.29 -12.50 15.30
N ALA A 59 -13.99 -11.81 14.20
CA ALA A 59 -13.38 -12.39 13.01
C ALA A 59 -11.94 -12.88 13.30
N MET A 60 -11.16 -12.15 14.09
CA MET A 60 -9.82 -12.59 14.53
C MET A 60 -9.88 -13.83 15.44
N ASN A 61 -10.88 -13.90 16.34
CA ASN A 61 -11.12 -15.06 17.20
C ASN A 61 -11.51 -16.29 16.37
N GLN A 62 -12.39 -16.15 15.39
CA GLN A 62 -12.79 -17.26 14.50
C GLN A 62 -11.62 -17.82 13.68
N LEU A 63 -10.70 -16.96 13.24
CA LEU A 63 -9.50 -17.36 12.53
C LEU A 63 -8.38 -17.88 13.46
N GLY A 64 -8.58 -17.81 14.78
CA GLY A 64 -7.62 -18.25 15.79
C GLY A 64 -6.39 -17.35 15.93
N TRP A 65 -6.47 -16.12 15.40
CA TRP A 65 -5.39 -15.12 15.41
C TRP A 65 -5.35 -14.34 16.72
N TYR A 66 -6.51 -14.14 17.34
CA TYR A 66 -6.62 -13.60 18.67
C TYR A 66 -6.96 -14.73 19.66
N ARG A 67 -6.20 -14.83 20.75
CA ARG A 67 -6.44 -15.75 21.86
C ARG A 67 -6.51 -14.89 23.12
N ALA A 68 -7.69 -14.40 23.45
CA ALA A 68 -7.96 -13.81 24.76
C ALA A 68 -7.93 -14.89 25.85
#